data_AF-A0A7Y5E002-F1
#
_entry.id   AF-A0A7Y5E002-F1
#
_cell.length_a   1.000
_cell.length_b   1.000
_cell.length_c   1.000
_cell.angle_alpha   90.00
_cell.angle_beta   90.00
_cell.angle_gamma   90.00
#
_symmetry.space_group_name_H-M   'P 1'
#
loop_
_entity.id
_entity.type
_entity.pdbx_description
1 polymer ?
#
loop_
_entity_poly.entity_id
_entity_poly.type
_entity_poly.pdbx_seq_one_letter_code
_entity_poly.pdbx_strand_id
1 'polypeptide(L)'
;MKHLRTTILALVLVLAGCASPLAQVKDDFRAARYGEAREKLVRMEPEVPTWGNEKQARYALYRGLVHGALGDRENATVWLRKAKRWSAEPGIYSEDDAVRLKLALEQLETAP
;
A
#
# COMPACT_ATOMS: atom_id res chain seq x y z
N MET A 1 17.90 46.42 6.42
CA MET A 1 18.15 45.09 5.80
C MET A 1 18.21 43.96 6.84
N LYS A 2 17.25 43.84 7.78
CA LYS A 2 17.22 42.78 8.81
C LYS A 2 15.93 41.94 8.82
N HIS A 3 14.86 42.40 8.16
CA HIS A 3 13.58 41.66 8.09
C HIS A 3 13.51 40.65 6.94
N LEU A 4 14.36 40.78 5.92
CA LEU A 4 14.33 39.90 4.74
C LEU A 4 14.83 38.47 5.04
N ARG A 5 15.66 38.31 6.08
CA ARG A 5 16.18 36.99 6.49
C ARG A 5 15.15 36.16 7.25
N THR A 6 14.24 36.81 7.98
CA THR A 6 13.26 36.11 8.83
C THR A 6 12.06 35.60 8.02
N THR A 7 11.74 36.23 6.89
CA THR A 7 10.62 35.82 6.02
C THR A 7 10.93 34.54 5.22
N ILE A 8 12.20 34.26 4.92
CA ILE A 8 12.59 33.09 4.12
C ILE A 8 12.52 31.79 4.93
N LEU A 9 12.65 31.85 6.26
CA LEU A 9 12.64 30.65 7.11
C LEU A 9 11.22 30.08 7.36
N ALA A 10 10.17 30.88 7.14
CA ALA A 10 8.78 30.46 7.37
C ALA A 10 8.16 29.67 6.19
N LEU A 11 8.79 29.66 5.01
CA LEU A 11 8.22 29.04 3.81
C LEU A 11 8.60 27.55 3.64
N VAL A 12 9.50 27.02 4.46
CA VAL A 12 10.02 25.65 4.32
C VAL A 12 9.14 24.59 5.01
N LEU A 13 8.15 24.97 5.82
CA LEU A 13 7.44 24.02 6.71
C LEU A 13 6.14 23.39 6.17
N VAL A 14 5.69 23.70 4.94
CA VAL A 14 4.35 23.28 4.46
C VAL A 14 4.39 22.18 3.38
N LEU A 15 5.57 21.59 3.12
CA LEU A 15 5.72 20.47 2.16
C LEU A 15 5.77 19.10 2.83
N ALA A 16 5.21 18.95 4.05
CA ALA A 16 4.79 17.64 4.54
C ALA A 16 3.56 17.20 3.70
N GLY A 17 3.84 16.79 2.46
CA GLY A 17 2.84 16.35 1.52
C GLY A 17 1.98 15.28 2.18
N CYS A 18 0.66 15.41 2.04
CA CYS A 18 -0.31 14.42 2.47
C CYS A 18 -0.16 13.14 1.63
N ALA A 19 0.98 12.46 1.74
CA ALA A 19 1.16 11.14 1.18
C ALA A 19 0.24 10.20 1.96
N SER A 20 -0.81 9.72 1.30
CA SER A 20 -1.77 8.82 1.91
C SER A 20 -1.04 7.63 2.55
N PRO A 21 -1.51 7.10 3.70
CA PRO A 21 -0.85 5.96 4.35
C PRO A 21 -0.58 4.77 3.42
N LEU A 22 -1.47 4.51 2.45
CA LEU A 22 -1.28 3.48 1.44
C LEU A 22 -0.17 3.79 0.42
N ALA A 23 0.05 5.05 0.07
CA ALA A 23 1.17 5.44 -0.79
C ALA A 23 2.51 5.15 -0.08
N GLN A 24 2.61 5.46 1.22
CA GLN A 24 3.79 5.14 2.01
C GLN A 24 4.03 3.62 2.10
N VAL A 25 2.97 2.81 2.25
CA VAL A 25 3.08 1.35 2.21
C VAL A 25 3.63 0.87 0.87
N LYS A 26 3.16 1.44 -0.25
CA LYS A 26 3.66 1.12 -1.59
C LYS A 26 5.14 1.46 -1.73
N ASP A 27 5.56 2.60 -1.20
CA ASP A 27 6.96 3.03 -1.23
C ASP A 27 7.86 2.14 -0.37
N ASP A 28 7.40 1.77 0.83
CA ASP A 28 8.12 0.81 1.69
C ASP A 28 8.21 -0.57 1.05
N PHE A 29 7.12 -1.07 0.46
CA PHE A 29 7.12 -2.33 -0.27
C PHE A 29 8.14 -2.32 -1.43
N ARG A 30 8.15 -1.25 -2.24
CA ARG A 30 9.10 -1.08 -3.33
C ARG A 30 10.55 -1.01 -2.85
N ALA A 31 10.77 -0.46 -1.66
CA ALA A 31 12.08 -0.37 -1.03
C ALA A 31 12.45 -1.61 -0.20
N ALA A 32 11.72 -2.72 -0.32
CA ALA A 32 11.91 -3.95 0.44
C ALA A 32 11.84 -3.80 1.99
N ARG A 33 11.22 -2.72 2.47
CA ARG A 33 10.94 -2.43 3.89
C ARG A 33 9.63 -3.08 4.33
N TYR A 34 9.58 -4.41 4.24
CA TYR A 34 8.34 -5.16 4.44
C TYR A 34 7.82 -5.12 5.89
N GLY A 35 8.72 -4.99 6.88
CA GLY A 35 8.35 -4.84 8.28
C GLY A 35 7.61 -3.52 8.52
N GLU A 36 8.16 -2.42 8.02
CA GLU A 36 7.58 -1.08 8.12
C GLU A 36 6.26 -0.98 7.35
N ALA A 37 6.19 -1.61 6.17
CA ALA A 37 4.96 -1.72 5.40
C ALA A 37 3.87 -2.48 6.20
N ARG A 38 4.22 -3.61 6.82
CA ARG A 38 3.31 -4.39 7.67
C ARG A 38 2.79 -3.55 8.84
N GLU A 39 3.66 -2.87 9.57
CA GLU A 39 3.26 -2.04 10.72
C GLU A 39 2.28 -0.93 10.31
N LYS A 40 2.55 -0.25 9.19
CA LYS A 40 1.63 0.76 8.64
C LYS A 40 0.28 0.15 8.29
N LEU A 41 0.26 -1.01 7.63
CA LEU A 41 -0.97 -1.70 7.27
C LEU A 41 -1.77 -2.16 8.50
N VAL A 42 -1.11 -2.61 9.57
CA VAL A 42 -1.79 -2.97 10.82
C VAL A 42 -2.40 -1.75 11.48
N ARG A 43 -1.69 -0.61 11.53
CA ARG A 43 -2.20 0.63 12.12
C ARG A 43 -3.46 1.16 11.44
N MET A 44 -3.55 1.02 10.11
CA MET A 44 -4.72 1.50 9.35
C MET A 44 -5.92 0.53 9.35
N GLU A 45 -5.73 -0.72 9.77
CA GLU A 45 -6.75 -1.78 9.70
C GLU A 45 -8.11 -1.40 10.32
N PRO A 46 -8.19 -0.70 11.47
CA PRO A 46 -9.47 -0.27 12.04
C PRO A 46 -10.28 0.67 11.14
N GLU A 47 -9.62 1.44 10.27
CA GLU A 47 -10.27 2.41 9.39
C GLU A 47 -10.71 1.81 8.06
N VAL A 48 -10.09 0.70 7.64
CA VAL A 48 -10.31 0.06 6.33
C VAL A 48 -11.79 -0.17 6.00
N PRO A 49 -12.66 -0.64 6.92
CA PRO A 49 -14.08 -0.83 6.62
C PRO A 49 -14.82 0.43 6.19
N THR A 50 -14.32 1.62 6.56
CA THR A 50 -14.93 2.91 6.22
C THR A 50 -14.46 3.44 4.85
N TRP A 51 -13.46 2.82 4.25
CA TRP A 51 -12.89 3.27 2.99
C TRP A 51 -13.72 2.81 1.78
N GLY A 52 -13.64 3.55 0.67
CA GLY A 52 -14.20 3.11 -0.61
C GLY A 52 -13.48 1.88 -1.20
N ASN A 53 -14.15 1.20 -2.14
CA ASN A 53 -13.69 -0.05 -2.75
C ASN A 53 -12.23 0.00 -3.23
N GLU A 54 -11.83 1.06 -3.94
CA GLU A 54 -10.45 1.22 -4.46
C GLU A 54 -9.40 1.15 -3.34
N LYS A 55 -9.63 1.83 -2.22
CA LYS A 55 -8.71 1.82 -1.07
C LYS A 55 -8.72 0.47 -0.35
N GLN A 56 -9.89 -0.16 -0.19
CA GLN A 56 -9.99 -1.50 0.40
C GLN A 56 -9.28 -2.57 -0.45
N ALA A 57 -9.43 -2.47 -1.78
CA ALA A 57 -8.81 -3.35 -2.76
C ALA A 57 -7.29 -3.22 -2.77
N ARG A 58 -6.76 -1.97 -2.73
CA ARG A 58 -5.32 -1.72 -2.59
C ARG A 58 -4.79 -2.17 -1.23
N TYR A 59 -5.50 -1.90 -0.15
CA TYR A 59 -5.12 -2.39 1.18
C TYR A 59 -4.97 -3.92 1.20
N ALA A 60 -5.96 -4.64 0.67
CA ALA A 60 -5.92 -6.10 0.59
C ALA A 60 -4.75 -6.59 -0.28
N LEU A 61 -4.51 -5.94 -1.42
CA LEU A 61 -3.37 -6.26 -2.29
C LEU A 61 -2.05 -6.12 -1.52
N TYR A 62 -1.78 -4.95 -0.94
CA TYR A 62 -0.52 -4.70 -0.25
C TYR A 62 -0.35 -5.54 1.02
N ARG A 63 -1.43 -5.86 1.75
CA ARG A 63 -1.37 -6.88 2.83
C ARG A 63 -0.91 -8.22 2.30
N GLY A 64 -1.52 -8.70 1.22
CA GLY A 64 -1.16 -9.97 0.59
C GLY A 64 0.29 -10.01 0.11
N LEU A 65 0.73 -8.97 -0.59
CA LEU A 65 2.09 -8.85 -1.08
C LEU A 65 3.12 -8.80 0.06
N VAL A 66 2.85 -8.02 1.12
CA VAL A 66 3.75 -7.90 2.29
C VAL A 66 3.85 -9.23 3.04
N HIS A 67 2.74 -9.94 3.28
CA HIS A 67 2.79 -11.27 3.88
C HIS A 67 3.59 -12.25 3.02
N GLY A 68 3.39 -12.23 1.69
CA GLY A 68 4.15 -13.07 0.76
C GLY A 68 5.64 -12.79 0.81
N ALA A 69 6.03 -11.52 0.82
CA ALA A 69 7.42 -11.10 0.93
C ALA A 69 8.08 -11.47 2.28
N LEU A 70 7.28 -11.60 3.34
CA LEU A 70 7.72 -12.05 4.66
C LEU A 70 7.69 -13.59 4.82
N GLY A 71 7.34 -14.35 3.78
CA GLY A 71 7.24 -15.81 3.82
C GLY A 71 5.96 -16.34 4.47
N ASP A 72 5.02 -15.47 4.85
CA ASP A 72 3.74 -15.83 5.46
C ASP A 72 2.71 -16.16 4.38
N ARG A 73 2.85 -17.36 3.80
CA ARG A 73 2.07 -17.81 2.64
C ARG A 73 0.57 -17.93 2.94
N GLU A 74 0.21 -18.32 4.16
CA GLU A 74 -1.18 -18.48 4.56
C GLU A 74 -1.92 -17.13 4.53
N ASN A 75 -1.38 -16.12 5.22
CA ASN A 75 -1.97 -14.79 5.21
C ASN A 75 -1.87 -14.14 3.82
N ALA A 76 -0.78 -14.35 3.09
CA ALA A 76 -0.66 -13.89 1.70
C ALA A 76 -1.83 -14.39 0.85
N THR A 77 -2.16 -15.67 0.96
CA THR A 77 -3.26 -16.31 0.23
C THR A 77 -4.61 -15.68 0.56
N VAL A 78 -4.91 -15.49 1.86
CA VAL A 78 -6.17 -14.90 2.31
C VAL A 78 -6.35 -13.49 1.74
N TRP A 79 -5.32 -12.66 1.84
CA TRP A 79 -5.39 -11.27 1.41
C TRP A 79 -5.36 -11.10 -0.12
N LEU A 80 -4.58 -11.90 -0.84
CA LEU A 80 -4.55 -11.87 -2.31
C LEU A 80 -5.87 -12.37 -2.92
N ARG A 81 -6.51 -13.40 -2.34
CA ARG A 81 -7.87 -13.81 -2.73
C ARG A 81 -8.89 -12.73 -2.45
N LYS A 82 -8.76 -12.01 -1.32
CA LYS A 82 -9.60 -10.85 -1.01
C LYS A 82 -9.42 -9.76 -2.07
N ALA A 83 -8.19 -9.39 -2.41
CA ALA A 83 -7.89 -8.44 -3.48
C ALA A 83 -8.48 -8.86 -4.84
N LYS A 84 -8.35 -10.14 -5.22
CA LYS A 84 -8.90 -10.70 -6.47
C LYS A 84 -10.40 -10.40 -6.67
N ARG A 85 -11.19 -10.28 -5.59
CA ARG A 85 -12.65 -10.02 -5.71
C ARG A 85 -12.98 -8.71 -6.42
N TRP A 86 -12.11 -7.70 -6.34
CA TRP A 86 -12.32 -6.43 -7.02
C TRP A 86 -11.64 -6.35 -8.39
N SER A 87 -10.91 -7.39 -8.82
CA SER A 87 -10.15 -7.36 -10.08
C SER A 87 -11.01 -7.26 -11.34
N ALA A 88 -12.31 -7.58 -11.25
CA ALA A 88 -13.25 -7.44 -12.35
C ALA A 88 -13.80 -6.02 -12.51
N GLU A 89 -13.66 -5.15 -11.51
CA GLU A 89 -14.16 -3.77 -11.54
C GLU A 89 -13.16 -2.85 -12.28
N PRO A 90 -13.57 -2.19 -13.38
CA PRO A 90 -12.70 -1.29 -14.13
C PRO A 90 -12.21 -0.13 -13.26
N GLY A 91 -10.91 0.17 -13.32
CA GLY A 91 -10.31 1.31 -12.62
C GLY A 91 -10.04 1.11 -11.13
N ILE A 92 -10.34 -0.06 -10.54
CA ILE A 92 -10.01 -0.33 -9.13
C ILE A 92 -8.50 -0.38 -8.89
N TYR A 93 -7.76 -0.96 -9.83
CA TYR A 93 -6.31 -1.09 -9.74
C TYR A 93 -5.64 -0.19 -10.77
N SER A 94 -4.55 0.46 -10.36
CA SER A 94 -3.58 0.98 -11.33
C SER A 94 -2.98 -0.19 -12.12
N GLU A 95 -2.45 0.08 -13.32
CA GLU A 95 -1.82 -0.94 -14.16
C GLU A 95 -0.73 -1.72 -13.42
N ASP A 96 0.16 -1.01 -12.71
CA ASP A 96 1.17 -1.58 -11.82
C ASP A 96 0.58 -2.53 -10.77
N ASP A 97 -0.48 -2.10 -10.10
CA ASP A 97 -1.10 -2.87 -9.02
C ASP A 97 -1.84 -4.10 -9.57
N ALA A 98 -2.43 -4.00 -10.76
CA ALA A 98 -3.07 -5.11 -11.46
C ALA A 98 -2.05 -6.17 -11.88
N VAL A 99 -0.90 -5.75 -12.43
CA VAL A 99 0.21 -6.66 -12.76
C VAL A 99 0.73 -7.37 -11.51
N ARG A 100 0.93 -6.63 -10.41
CA ARG A 100 1.36 -7.21 -9.13
C ARG A 100 0.38 -8.23 -8.58
N LEU A 101 -0.92 -7.92 -8.63
CA LEU A 101 -1.96 -8.86 -8.19
C LEU A 101 -1.94 -10.13 -9.03
N LYS A 102 -1.85 -10.01 -10.36
CA LYS A 102 -1.77 -11.14 -11.28
C LYS A 102 -0.59 -12.05 -10.96
N LEU A 103 0.62 -11.49 -10.91
CA LEU A 103 1.84 -12.25 -10.63
C LEU A 103 1.80 -12.93 -9.26
N ALA A 104 1.31 -12.23 -8.24
CA ALA A 104 1.22 -12.79 -6.90
C ALA A 104 0.21 -13.95 -6.83
N LEU A 105 -0.91 -13.89 -7.57
CA LEU A 105 -1.87 -14.98 -7.65
C LEU A 105 -1.30 -16.19 -8.40
N GLU A 106 -0.60 -15.98 -9.52
CA GLU A 106 0.07 -17.05 -10.27
C GLU A 106 1.10 -17.77 -9.38
N GLN A 107 1.88 -17.03 -8.58
CA GLN A 107 2.84 -17.61 -7.62
C GLN A 107 2.17 -18.46 -6.52
N LEU A 108 0.93 -18.15 -6.14
CA LEU A 108 0.19 -18.99 -5.21
C LEU A 108 -0.24 -20.31 -5.84
N GLU A 109 -0.61 -20.30 -7.13
CA GLU A 109 -1.10 -21.46 -7.86
C GLU A 109 0.03 -22.44 -8.22
N THR A 110 1.25 -21.96 -8.42
CA THR A 110 2.40 -22.79 -8.83
C THR A 110 3.20 -23.39 -7.68
N ALA A 111 2.95 -23.01 -6.43
CA ALA A 111 3.71 -23.55 -5.32
C ALA A 111 3.11 -24.88 -4.82
N PRO A 112 3.97 -25.89 -4.56
CA PRO A 112 3.57 -27.26 -4.22
C PRO A 112 2.78 -27.37 -2.91
#